data_AF-A0A9E2EEH6-F1
#
_entry.id   AF-A0A9E2EEH6-F1
#
_cell.length_a   1.000
_cell.length_b   1.000
_cell.length_c   1.000
_cell.angle_alpha   90.00
_cell.angle_beta   90.00
_cell.angle_gamma   90.00
#
_symmetry.space_group_name_H-M   'P 1'
#
loop_
_entity.id
_entity.type
_entity.pdbx_description
1 polymer ?
#
loop_
_entity_poly.entity_id
_entity_poly.type
_entity_poly.pdbx_seq_one_letter_code
_entity_poly.pdbx_strand_id
1 'polypeptide(L)'
;MPCKLDFDSLRKEIVGADAPITTPFGERLMVYADYIASGRCLGFVEKYLQSLQRIYANTHTEDDISGRSMTQLVEKAEHAIKRSVNAGPDGRIVCVGTGATGAIDKLQQIVGVALPPATRHNLNELLRGALGPAAVADLADHMDEKQPVVFVGPYEHHSNEISWRESLATVVEVDLAEDGSVDLSHLERLLQDPAYQGRQRIGSFSAASNVTGMRTPVHEIACLLHRFDAIACFDYAASAPYVEIDMNPPEGKHDGDASIDAVFISPHKFLGGPGASGVLVFNQRIYRRDLPPSVSAGGTVDYVGPSGQDFITRIEEREKAGTPGVLQTLKAGMAFELKDRIGVPAIEAREHELLKRTFERWRDNLNIEILGNPDPERRIAIVSFNLRDPRGKYLHPKFVTTLLNDLFGVQSRAGCSCAGPYGHRLLGIDFDHSERYRDWIRKGYSGIKPGWVRISLHYAMDDLDVGYILDAIDFVAAHGHRFMPLYRFDMNTGSWVHKVDCPCLDGFSLDDALECSGYQARALGAGERTHLYSAYLAEADRLASQLDDAFDEDEPGDAELEDLKFFSLPRESRCG
;
A
#
# COMPACT_ATOMS: atom_id res chain seq x y z
N MET A 1 -20.89 13.23 -12.94
CA MET A 1 -21.38 12.33 -14.01
C MET A 1 -22.09 11.16 -13.33
N PRO A 2 -23.16 10.58 -13.90
CA PRO A 2 -23.78 9.38 -13.34
C PRO A 2 -22.78 8.22 -13.36
N CYS A 3 -22.76 7.43 -12.28
CA CYS A 3 -21.96 6.21 -12.18
C CYS A 3 -22.38 5.24 -13.30
N LYS A 4 -21.44 4.69 -14.08
CA LYS A 4 -21.80 3.77 -15.19
C LYS A 4 -21.90 2.31 -14.74
N LEU A 5 -21.46 1.99 -13.52
CA LEU A 5 -21.58 0.69 -12.87
C LEU A 5 -22.05 0.86 -11.43
N ASP A 6 -23.20 0.30 -11.11
CA ASP A 6 -23.83 0.39 -9.80
C ASP A 6 -22.99 -0.28 -8.68
N PHE A 7 -22.82 0.42 -7.55
CA PHE A 7 -22.00 -0.07 -6.43
C PHE A 7 -22.61 -1.29 -5.75
N ASP A 8 -23.93 -1.37 -5.61
CA ASP A 8 -24.61 -2.53 -5.01
C ASP A 8 -24.39 -3.79 -5.84
N SER A 9 -24.42 -3.64 -7.16
CA SER A 9 -24.12 -4.73 -8.10
C SER A 9 -22.67 -5.19 -7.99
N LEU A 10 -21.71 -4.27 -7.83
CA LEU A 10 -20.29 -4.60 -7.63
C LEU A 10 -20.06 -5.31 -6.29
N ARG A 11 -20.69 -4.84 -5.21
CA ARG A 11 -20.59 -5.45 -3.88
C ARG A 11 -20.97 -6.93 -3.93
N LYS A 12 -22.04 -7.27 -4.65
CA LYS A 12 -22.52 -8.66 -4.80
C LYS A 12 -21.55 -9.57 -5.56
N GLU A 13 -20.73 -8.99 -6.43
CA GLU A 13 -19.74 -9.72 -7.21
C GLU A 13 -18.41 -9.91 -6.47
N ILE A 14 -18.22 -9.27 -5.31
CA ILE A 14 -17.02 -9.45 -4.49
C ILE A 14 -16.92 -10.91 -4.04
N VAL A 15 -15.82 -11.57 -4.39
CA VAL A 15 -15.55 -12.94 -3.94
C VAL A 15 -15.37 -12.92 -2.42
N GLY A 16 -16.20 -13.69 -1.72
CA GLY A 16 -16.23 -13.73 -0.26
C GLY A 16 -17.09 -12.65 0.39
N ALA A 17 -17.90 -11.89 -0.37
CA ALA A 17 -18.91 -11.01 0.21
C ALA A 17 -19.81 -11.80 1.16
N ASP A 18 -19.96 -11.31 2.40
CA ASP A 18 -20.77 -11.92 3.44
C ASP A 18 -20.38 -13.38 3.77
N ALA A 19 -19.12 -13.76 3.51
CA ALA A 19 -18.61 -15.06 3.90
C ALA A 19 -18.58 -15.18 5.43
N PRO A 20 -19.11 -16.28 6.01
CA PRO A 20 -18.97 -16.52 7.43
C PRO A 20 -17.51 -16.84 7.76
N ILE A 21 -17.06 -16.36 8.91
CA ILE A 21 -15.80 -16.74 9.55
C ILE A 21 -16.10 -17.24 10.95
N THR A 22 -15.38 -18.28 11.36
CA THR A 22 -15.44 -18.78 12.73
C THR A 22 -14.54 -17.94 13.61
N THR A 23 -15.11 -17.46 14.72
CA THR A 23 -14.38 -16.70 15.73
C THR A 23 -14.57 -17.34 17.11
N PRO A 24 -13.81 -16.94 18.13
CA PRO A 24 -14.03 -17.38 19.51
C PRO A 24 -15.42 -17.06 20.07
N PHE A 25 -16.16 -16.13 19.46
CA PHE A 25 -17.51 -15.75 19.84
C PHE A 25 -18.59 -16.32 18.90
N GLY A 26 -18.22 -17.33 18.09
CA GLY A 26 -19.10 -17.97 17.12
C GLY A 26 -18.93 -17.45 15.69
N GLU A 27 -19.87 -17.76 14.81
CA GLU A 27 -19.80 -17.32 13.42
C GLU A 27 -20.05 -15.81 13.30
N ARG A 28 -19.24 -15.14 12.47
CA ARG A 28 -19.40 -13.73 12.10
C ARG A 28 -19.36 -13.57 10.59
N LEU A 29 -20.09 -12.59 10.06
CA LEU A 29 -19.89 -12.20 8.67
C LEU A 29 -18.59 -11.42 8.53
N MET A 30 -17.76 -11.79 7.56
CA MET A 30 -16.56 -11.03 7.24
C MET A 30 -16.93 -9.68 6.61
N VAL A 31 -16.60 -8.59 7.30
CA VAL A 31 -16.72 -7.22 6.80
C VAL A 31 -15.32 -6.68 6.53
N TYR A 32 -14.92 -6.63 5.26
CA TYR A 32 -13.53 -6.35 4.89
C TYR A 32 -13.24 -4.84 4.79
N ALA A 33 -12.44 -4.29 5.71
CA ALA A 33 -12.10 -2.87 5.77
C ALA A 33 -10.58 -2.60 5.64
N ASP A 34 -9.84 -3.46 4.93
CA ASP A 34 -8.39 -3.32 4.68
C ASP A 34 -8.05 -3.23 3.17
N TYR A 35 -8.89 -2.55 2.38
CA TYR A 35 -8.71 -2.36 0.93
C TYR A 35 -7.42 -1.63 0.55
N ILE A 36 -6.81 -0.87 1.47
CA ILE A 36 -5.52 -0.21 1.25
C ILE A 36 -4.35 -1.19 1.20
N ALA A 37 -4.48 -2.34 1.87
CA ALA A 37 -3.48 -3.40 1.75
C ALA A 37 -3.65 -4.17 0.45
N SER A 38 -4.89 -4.57 0.12
CA SER A 38 -5.23 -5.25 -1.13
C SER A 38 -6.72 -5.10 -1.41
N GLY A 39 -7.10 -5.00 -2.68
CA GLY A 39 -8.49 -5.08 -3.09
C GLY A 39 -9.05 -6.49 -2.92
N ARG A 40 -10.29 -6.69 -3.37
CA ARG A 40 -10.95 -8.00 -3.42
C ARG A 40 -11.17 -8.45 -4.86
N CYS A 41 -11.14 -9.76 -5.11
CA CYS A 41 -11.48 -10.32 -6.42
C CYS A 41 -12.96 -10.10 -6.76
N LEU A 42 -13.28 -10.08 -8.06
CA LEU A 42 -14.66 -10.00 -8.56
C LEU A 42 -15.00 -11.25 -9.37
N GLY A 43 -16.13 -11.87 -9.06
CA GLY A 43 -16.57 -13.13 -9.65
C GLY A 43 -16.60 -13.10 -11.19
N PHE A 44 -17.21 -12.08 -11.79
CA PHE A 44 -17.23 -11.93 -13.25
C PHE A 44 -15.84 -11.72 -13.87
N VAL A 45 -14.91 -11.05 -13.18
CA VAL A 45 -13.53 -10.86 -13.66
C VAL A 45 -12.79 -12.19 -13.65
N GLU A 46 -12.88 -12.96 -12.56
CA GLU A 46 -12.24 -14.28 -12.49
C GLU A 46 -12.79 -15.24 -13.54
N LYS A 47 -14.11 -15.30 -13.72
CA LYS A 47 -14.76 -16.12 -14.76
C LYS A 47 -14.31 -15.72 -16.16
N TYR A 48 -14.19 -14.42 -16.42
CA TYR A 48 -13.71 -13.93 -17.71
C TYR A 48 -12.25 -14.33 -17.96
N LEU A 49 -11.36 -14.12 -17.00
CA LEU A 49 -9.96 -14.54 -17.11
C LEU A 49 -9.83 -16.06 -17.30
N GLN A 50 -10.61 -16.86 -16.59
CA GLN A 50 -10.68 -18.30 -16.79
C GLN A 50 -11.13 -18.65 -18.22
N SER A 51 -12.11 -17.93 -18.78
CA SER A 51 -12.57 -18.16 -20.15
C SER A 51 -11.50 -17.88 -21.21
N LEU A 52 -10.61 -16.90 -20.97
CA LEU A 52 -9.50 -16.58 -21.86
C LEU A 52 -8.42 -17.66 -21.87
N GLN A 53 -8.28 -18.42 -20.77
CA GLN A 53 -7.27 -19.47 -20.66
C GLN A 53 -7.47 -20.63 -21.65
N ARG A 54 -8.66 -20.79 -22.24
CA ARG A 54 -8.94 -21.79 -23.29
C ARG A 54 -8.00 -21.67 -24.50
N ILE A 55 -7.50 -20.47 -24.77
CA ILE A 55 -6.60 -20.18 -25.89
C ILE A 55 -5.22 -19.67 -25.39
N TYR A 56 -4.86 -20.00 -24.15
CA TYR A 56 -3.61 -19.56 -23.56
C TYR A 56 -2.40 -20.15 -24.29
N ALA A 57 -1.43 -19.28 -24.59
CA ALA A 57 -0.09 -19.60 -25.04
C ALA A 57 0.88 -18.52 -24.56
N ASN A 58 2.17 -18.77 -24.68
CA ASN A 58 3.18 -17.74 -24.45
C ASN A 58 3.03 -16.59 -25.46
N THR A 59 3.43 -15.39 -25.07
CA THR A 59 3.48 -14.22 -25.97
C THR A 59 4.76 -14.24 -26.82
N HIS A 60 4.91 -13.28 -27.74
CA HIS A 60 6.08 -13.08 -28.63
C HIS A 60 6.15 -13.97 -29.88
N THR A 61 5.21 -14.89 -30.08
CA THR A 61 5.03 -15.61 -31.35
C THR A 61 3.59 -15.43 -31.83
N GLU A 62 3.40 -14.85 -33.03
CA GLU A 62 2.08 -14.54 -33.59
C GLU A 62 1.68 -15.45 -34.77
N ASP A 63 2.46 -16.51 -35.02
CA ASP A 63 2.26 -17.43 -36.13
C ASP A 63 1.00 -18.29 -35.95
N ASP A 64 0.69 -18.70 -34.71
CA ASP A 64 -0.52 -19.45 -34.36
C ASP A 64 -1.59 -18.58 -33.67
N ILE A 65 -2.82 -19.13 -33.60
CA ILE A 65 -3.97 -18.42 -33.06
C ILE A 65 -3.86 -18.11 -31.57
N SER A 66 -3.28 -19.01 -30.77
CA SER A 66 -3.16 -18.83 -29.33
C SER A 66 -2.11 -17.78 -28.97
N GLY A 67 -0.92 -17.84 -29.57
CA GLY A 67 0.15 -16.86 -29.35
C GLY A 67 -0.24 -15.46 -29.82
N ARG A 68 -0.86 -15.35 -31.01
CA ARG A 68 -1.39 -14.07 -31.53
C ARG A 68 -2.47 -13.49 -30.63
N SER A 69 -3.43 -14.32 -30.19
CA SER A 69 -4.53 -13.84 -29.36
C SER A 69 -4.04 -13.34 -28.00
N MET A 70 -3.14 -14.07 -27.34
CA MET A 70 -2.60 -13.65 -26.05
C MET A 70 -1.75 -12.38 -26.16
N THR A 71 -0.93 -12.25 -27.20
CA THR A 71 -0.14 -11.04 -27.44
C THR A 71 -1.03 -9.82 -27.61
N GLN A 72 -2.06 -9.91 -28.46
CA GLN A 72 -3.03 -8.81 -28.65
C GLN A 72 -3.84 -8.47 -27.39
N LEU A 73 -4.18 -9.46 -26.56
CA LEU A 73 -4.88 -9.21 -25.30
C LEU A 73 -3.99 -8.47 -24.30
N VAL A 74 -2.72 -8.84 -24.20
CA VAL A 74 -1.74 -8.14 -23.35
C VAL A 74 -1.56 -6.70 -23.82
N GLU A 75 -1.39 -6.46 -25.11
CA GLU A 75 -1.28 -5.11 -25.67
C GLU A 75 -2.54 -4.28 -25.42
N LYS A 76 -3.73 -4.88 -25.53
CA LYS A 76 -5.00 -4.21 -25.19
C LYS A 76 -5.07 -3.83 -23.71
N ALA A 77 -4.64 -4.71 -22.81
CA ALA A 77 -4.59 -4.43 -21.38
C ALA A 77 -3.61 -3.28 -21.07
N GLU A 78 -2.42 -3.32 -21.65
CA GLU A 78 -1.42 -2.26 -21.51
C GLU A 78 -1.90 -0.91 -22.06
N HIS A 79 -2.56 -0.92 -23.22
CA HIS A 79 -3.19 0.29 -23.77
C HIS A 79 -4.31 0.81 -22.88
N ALA A 80 -5.12 -0.06 -22.26
CA ALA A 80 -6.16 0.37 -21.33
C ALA A 80 -5.56 1.08 -20.11
N ILE A 81 -4.50 0.53 -19.54
CA ILE A 81 -3.78 1.14 -18.42
C ILE A 81 -3.20 2.50 -18.83
N LYS A 82 -2.48 2.58 -19.97
CA LYS A 82 -1.91 3.84 -20.47
C LYS A 82 -2.97 4.91 -20.73
N ARG A 83 -4.16 4.54 -21.23
CA ARG A 83 -5.29 5.46 -21.39
C ARG A 83 -5.82 5.95 -20.05
N SER A 84 -6.02 5.05 -19.08
CA SER A 84 -6.57 5.38 -17.76
C SER A 84 -5.69 6.36 -16.98
N VAL A 85 -4.36 6.26 -17.12
CA VAL A 85 -3.39 7.17 -16.46
C VAL A 85 -3.03 8.40 -17.29
N ASN A 86 -3.69 8.61 -18.44
CA ASN A 86 -3.36 9.64 -19.42
C ASN A 86 -1.84 9.71 -19.74
N ALA A 87 -1.24 8.58 -20.08
CA ALA A 87 0.22 8.48 -20.29
C ALA A 87 0.76 9.31 -21.47
N GLY A 88 -0.13 9.81 -22.34
CA GLY A 88 0.24 10.52 -23.57
C GLY A 88 0.94 9.65 -24.63
N PRO A 89 1.34 10.23 -25.77
CA PRO A 89 2.03 9.51 -26.85
C PRO A 89 3.44 9.05 -26.46
N ASP A 90 4.06 9.74 -25.51
CA ASP A 90 5.42 9.48 -25.02
C ASP A 90 5.46 8.50 -23.84
N GLY A 91 4.30 8.14 -23.29
CA GLY A 91 4.17 7.17 -22.20
C GLY A 91 4.51 5.75 -22.62
N ARG A 92 5.29 5.06 -21.80
CA ARG A 92 5.69 3.66 -21.93
C ARG A 92 5.29 2.90 -20.68
N ILE A 93 4.89 1.64 -20.85
CA ILE A 93 4.47 0.77 -19.74
C ILE A 93 5.36 -0.47 -19.62
N VAL A 94 5.70 -0.82 -18.39
CA VAL A 94 6.38 -2.07 -18.03
C VAL A 94 5.64 -2.71 -16.86
N CYS A 95 5.17 -3.95 -17.05
CA CYS A 95 4.60 -4.76 -15.98
C CYS A 95 5.72 -5.53 -15.28
N VAL A 96 5.80 -5.42 -13.96
CA VAL A 96 6.98 -5.77 -13.15
C VAL A 96 6.73 -6.87 -12.12
N GLY A 97 5.53 -7.46 -12.10
CA GLY A 97 5.14 -8.51 -11.17
C GLY A 97 4.79 -7.97 -9.79
N THR A 98 5.78 -7.59 -8.99
CA THR A 98 5.65 -7.31 -7.54
C THR A 98 5.20 -5.87 -7.21
N GLY A 99 3.96 -5.53 -7.57
CA GLY A 99 3.31 -4.26 -7.18
C GLY A 99 4.13 -3.00 -7.51
N ALA A 100 3.91 -1.92 -6.76
CA ALA A 100 4.65 -0.66 -6.91
C ALA A 100 6.12 -0.79 -6.51
N THR A 101 6.47 -1.67 -5.57
CA THR A 101 7.87 -1.93 -5.20
C THR A 101 8.70 -2.39 -6.39
N GLY A 102 8.19 -3.33 -7.19
CA GLY A 102 8.86 -3.74 -8.43
C GLY A 102 8.92 -2.64 -9.48
N ALA A 103 7.98 -1.69 -9.45
CA ALA A 103 7.94 -0.57 -10.40
C ALA A 103 9.01 0.48 -10.04
N ILE A 104 9.18 0.74 -8.75
CA ILE A 104 10.25 1.59 -8.21
C ILE A 104 11.62 0.97 -8.53
N ASP A 105 11.81 -0.33 -8.24
CA ASP A 105 13.06 -1.04 -8.56
C ASP A 105 13.37 -1.00 -10.07
N LYS A 106 12.37 -1.27 -10.93
CA LYS A 106 12.54 -1.15 -12.38
C LYS A 106 12.91 0.27 -12.80
N LEU A 107 12.29 1.30 -12.22
CA LEU A 107 12.67 2.69 -12.51
C LEU A 107 14.12 2.97 -12.07
N GLN A 108 14.51 2.51 -10.87
CA GLN A 108 15.88 2.67 -10.37
C GLN A 108 16.92 2.07 -11.32
N GLN A 109 16.60 0.94 -11.97
CA GLN A 109 17.43 0.37 -13.03
C GLN A 109 17.47 1.26 -14.27
N ILE A 110 16.32 1.75 -14.74
CA ILE A 110 16.20 2.61 -15.93
C ILE A 110 16.99 3.91 -15.76
N VAL A 111 16.92 4.55 -14.59
CA VAL A 111 17.61 5.82 -14.30
C VAL A 111 19.04 5.62 -13.81
N GLY A 112 19.51 4.38 -13.67
CA GLY A 112 20.90 4.04 -13.40
C GLY A 112 21.35 4.17 -11.93
N VAL A 113 20.44 4.04 -10.96
CA VAL A 113 20.79 4.10 -9.53
C VAL A 113 20.64 2.76 -8.80
N ALA A 114 20.01 1.76 -9.42
CA ALA A 114 19.91 0.43 -8.84
C ALA A 114 21.30 -0.22 -8.74
N LEU A 115 21.70 -0.57 -7.50
CA LEU A 115 22.96 -1.25 -7.25
C LEU A 115 22.75 -2.34 -6.19
N PRO A 116 22.58 -3.61 -6.61
CA PRO A 116 22.41 -4.71 -5.67
C PRO A 116 23.57 -4.81 -4.66
N PRO A 117 23.32 -5.16 -3.38
CA PRO A 117 24.34 -5.16 -2.34
C PRO A 117 25.57 -6.02 -2.66
N ALA A 118 25.37 -7.19 -3.27
CA ALA A 118 26.46 -8.06 -3.70
C ALA A 118 27.32 -7.43 -4.81
N THR A 119 26.69 -6.73 -5.75
CA THR A 119 27.41 -5.99 -6.81
C THR A 119 28.21 -4.84 -6.20
N ARG A 120 27.61 -4.06 -5.27
CA ARG A 120 28.32 -3.01 -4.53
C ARG A 120 29.55 -3.56 -3.80
N HIS A 121 29.40 -4.68 -3.12
CA HIS A 121 30.50 -5.35 -2.42
C HIS A 121 31.62 -5.76 -3.38
N ASN A 122 31.28 -6.49 -4.46
CA ASN A 122 32.26 -6.94 -5.44
C ASN A 122 33.02 -5.77 -6.10
N LEU A 123 32.33 -4.69 -6.46
CA LEU A 123 32.95 -3.49 -7.02
C LEU A 123 33.91 -2.84 -6.03
N ASN A 124 33.51 -2.71 -4.76
CA ASN A 124 34.36 -2.16 -3.72
C ASN A 124 35.61 -3.00 -3.49
N GLU A 125 35.52 -4.33 -3.49
CA GLU A 125 36.69 -5.21 -3.34
C GLU A 125 37.64 -5.10 -4.54
N LEU A 126 37.11 -5.03 -5.77
CA LEU A 126 37.92 -4.82 -6.97
C LEU A 126 38.65 -3.48 -6.94
N LEU A 127 37.96 -2.40 -6.56
CA LEU A 127 38.55 -1.06 -6.45
C LEU A 127 39.61 -1.00 -5.33
N ARG A 128 39.33 -1.61 -4.17
CA ARG A 128 40.30 -1.69 -3.07
C ARG A 128 41.55 -2.45 -3.49
N GLY A 129 41.40 -3.55 -4.23
CA GLY A 129 42.51 -4.33 -4.75
C GLY A 129 43.36 -3.58 -5.79
N ALA A 130 42.73 -2.75 -6.63
CA ALA A 130 43.41 -2.03 -7.71
C ALA A 130 44.01 -0.68 -7.28
N LEU A 131 43.31 0.08 -6.42
CA LEU A 131 43.64 1.48 -6.08
C LEU A 131 44.10 1.65 -4.62
N GLY A 132 43.89 0.64 -3.77
CA GLY A 132 44.14 0.71 -2.34
C GLY A 132 42.99 1.37 -1.55
N PRO A 133 42.95 1.19 -0.22
CA PRO A 133 41.81 1.60 0.61
C PRO A 133 41.64 3.11 0.74
N ALA A 134 42.71 3.90 0.67
CA ALA A 134 42.65 5.36 0.77
C ALA A 134 41.96 5.97 -0.47
N ALA A 135 42.37 5.56 -1.67
CA ALA A 135 41.76 6.04 -2.91
C ALA A 135 40.27 5.64 -3.03
N VAL A 136 39.87 4.50 -2.45
CA VAL A 136 38.46 4.12 -2.38
C VAL A 136 37.66 5.00 -1.41
N ALA A 137 38.27 5.43 -0.30
CA ALA A 137 37.65 6.40 0.59
C ALA A 137 37.47 7.75 -0.10
N ASP A 138 38.51 8.26 -0.78
CA ASP A 138 38.43 9.50 -1.56
C ASP A 138 37.36 9.42 -2.66
N LEU A 139 37.21 8.26 -3.32
CA LEU A 139 36.15 8.03 -4.29
C LEU A 139 34.77 8.04 -3.64
N ALA A 140 34.61 7.48 -2.44
CA ALA A 140 33.35 7.52 -1.72
C ALA A 140 32.94 8.96 -1.38
N ASP A 141 33.87 9.77 -0.88
CA ASP A 141 33.63 11.20 -0.62
C ASP A 141 33.25 11.94 -1.90
N HIS A 142 33.93 11.66 -3.02
CA HIS A 142 33.58 12.23 -4.32
C HIS A 142 32.20 11.79 -4.81
N MET A 143 31.84 10.53 -4.59
CA MET A 143 30.52 10.00 -4.91
C MET A 143 29.43 10.71 -4.10
N ASP A 144 29.66 11.01 -2.83
CA ASP A 144 28.70 11.74 -1.99
C ASP A 144 28.34 13.12 -2.55
N GLU A 145 29.30 13.78 -3.20
CA GLU A 145 29.10 15.07 -3.88
C GLU A 145 28.46 14.97 -5.26
N LYS A 146 28.62 13.84 -5.97
CA LYS A 146 28.31 13.74 -7.42
C LYS A 146 27.21 12.75 -7.77
N GLN A 147 26.90 11.78 -6.91
CA GLN A 147 25.88 10.77 -7.17
C GLN A 147 24.49 11.42 -7.38
N PRO A 148 23.51 10.76 -8.00
CA PRO A 148 22.15 11.31 -8.06
C PRO A 148 21.57 11.66 -6.69
N VAL A 149 20.65 12.62 -6.65
CA VAL A 149 19.90 12.97 -5.43
C VAL A 149 18.41 12.71 -5.65
N VAL A 150 17.78 12.11 -4.64
CA VAL A 150 16.35 11.79 -4.63
C VAL A 150 15.68 12.52 -3.49
N PHE A 151 14.74 13.41 -3.81
CA PHE A 151 13.86 14.07 -2.86
C PHE A 151 12.62 13.20 -2.62
N VAL A 152 12.36 12.84 -1.38
CA VAL A 152 11.21 12.01 -0.97
C VAL A 152 10.28 12.78 -0.05
N GLY A 153 9.00 12.44 -0.03
CA GLY A 153 8.01 13.09 0.83
C GLY A 153 8.13 12.73 2.32
N PRO A 154 7.37 13.42 3.19
CA PRO A 154 7.38 13.20 4.63
C PRO A 154 6.57 11.97 5.09
N TYR A 155 5.84 11.33 4.18
CA TYR A 155 4.94 10.22 4.49
C TYR A 155 5.06 9.05 3.51
N GLU A 156 6.28 8.82 3.01
CA GLU A 156 6.54 7.72 2.11
C GLU A 156 6.31 6.35 2.75
N HIS A 157 5.80 5.44 1.94
CA HIS A 157 5.89 4.01 2.21
C HIS A 157 7.35 3.57 2.08
N HIS A 158 7.79 2.59 2.88
CA HIS A 158 9.16 2.07 2.88
C HIS A 158 9.69 1.69 1.48
N SER A 159 8.83 1.19 0.59
CA SER A 159 9.19 0.90 -0.81
C SER A 159 9.68 2.13 -1.59
N ASN A 160 9.18 3.32 -1.27
CA ASN A 160 9.56 4.59 -1.89
C ASN A 160 10.49 5.44 -1.00
N GLU A 161 11.19 4.79 -0.06
CA GLU A 161 12.13 5.46 0.85
C GLU A 161 13.40 4.62 1.02
N ILE A 162 13.27 3.41 1.58
CA ILE A 162 14.39 2.52 1.89
C ILE A 162 15.08 2.04 0.62
N SER A 163 14.32 1.75 -0.45
CA SER A 163 14.91 1.33 -1.73
C SER A 163 15.86 2.38 -2.30
N TRP A 164 15.52 3.67 -2.18
CA TRP A 164 16.38 4.77 -2.58
C TRP A 164 17.60 4.91 -1.66
N ARG A 165 17.43 4.74 -0.34
CA ARG A 165 18.55 4.78 0.63
C ARG A 165 19.58 3.69 0.36
N GLU A 166 19.13 2.53 -0.10
CA GLU A 166 19.99 1.41 -0.46
C GLU A 166 20.50 1.48 -1.91
N SER A 167 20.18 2.52 -2.68
CA SER A 167 20.61 2.74 -4.08
C SER A 167 21.92 3.54 -4.19
N LEU A 168 22.30 3.95 -5.40
CA LEU A 168 23.43 4.87 -5.66
C LEU A 168 23.01 6.36 -5.51
N ALA A 169 22.05 6.68 -4.66
CA ALA A 169 21.53 8.03 -4.53
C ALA A 169 21.65 8.57 -3.11
N THR A 170 21.89 9.88 -3.01
CA THR A 170 21.64 10.60 -1.77
C THR A 170 20.14 10.82 -1.62
N VAL A 171 19.55 10.40 -0.51
CA VAL A 171 18.11 10.58 -0.23
C VAL A 171 17.92 11.75 0.72
N VAL A 172 17.06 12.68 0.33
CA VAL A 172 16.74 13.90 1.09
C VAL A 172 15.24 13.96 1.31
N GLU A 173 14.81 14.01 2.57
CA GLU A 173 13.40 14.05 2.91
C GLU A 173 12.88 15.50 2.92
N VAL A 174 11.73 15.72 2.29
CA VAL A 174 11.00 16.98 2.35
C VAL A 174 10.12 16.98 3.60
N ASP A 175 10.26 18.05 4.38
CA ASP A 175 9.44 18.32 5.56
C ASP A 175 7.92 18.22 5.36
N LEU A 176 7.24 17.94 6.47
CA LEU A 176 5.79 17.93 6.59
C LEU A 176 5.33 19.35 6.95
N ALA A 177 4.41 19.91 6.17
CA ALA A 177 3.78 21.18 6.48
C ALA A 177 2.87 21.07 7.71
N GLU A 178 2.56 22.21 8.34
CA GLU A 178 1.70 22.26 9.54
C GLU A 178 0.30 21.65 9.31
N ASP A 179 -0.22 21.73 8.08
CA ASP A 179 -1.51 21.17 7.70
C ASP A 179 -1.47 19.67 7.34
N GLY A 180 -0.30 19.04 7.47
CA GLY A 180 -0.05 17.63 7.17
C GLY A 180 0.26 17.33 5.70
N SER A 181 0.40 18.35 4.85
CA SER A 181 0.82 18.18 3.44
C SER A 181 2.35 18.19 3.27
N VAL A 182 2.84 18.06 2.04
CA VAL A 182 4.27 18.24 1.71
C VAL A 182 4.62 19.73 1.80
N ASP A 183 5.70 20.10 2.49
CA ASP A 183 6.18 21.48 2.47
C ASP A 183 6.84 21.82 1.14
N LEU A 184 6.06 22.39 0.21
CA LEU A 184 6.52 22.82 -1.11
C LEU A 184 7.59 23.92 -1.02
N SER A 185 7.54 24.77 0.00
CA SER A 185 8.55 25.82 0.19
C SER A 185 9.89 25.22 0.60
N HIS A 186 9.87 24.16 1.41
CA HIS A 186 11.08 23.41 1.73
C HIS A 186 11.63 22.66 0.52
N LEU A 187 10.77 21.99 -0.27
CA LEU A 187 11.20 21.37 -1.52
C LEU A 187 11.87 22.38 -2.45
N GLU A 188 11.32 23.58 -2.62
CA GLU A 188 11.95 24.62 -3.45
C GLU A 188 13.33 25.04 -2.91
N ARG A 189 13.48 25.19 -1.58
CA ARG A 189 14.79 25.47 -0.97
C ARG A 189 15.80 24.36 -1.23
N LEU A 190 15.39 23.09 -1.10
CA LEU A 190 16.25 21.95 -1.39
C LEU A 190 16.66 21.90 -2.87
N LEU A 191 15.74 22.19 -3.79
CA LEU A 191 16.05 22.23 -5.23
C LEU A 191 17.03 23.35 -5.62
N GLN A 192 17.08 24.42 -4.84
CA GLN A 192 18.02 25.54 -4.99
C GLN A 192 19.36 25.32 -4.27
N ASP A 193 19.47 24.33 -3.39
CA ASP A 193 20.66 24.11 -2.57
C ASP A 193 21.89 23.83 -3.45
N PRO A 194 22.99 24.59 -3.31
CA PRO A 194 24.24 24.36 -4.02
C PRO A 194 24.77 22.92 -3.93
N ALA A 195 24.54 22.23 -2.81
CA ALA A 195 24.99 20.86 -2.57
C ALA A 195 24.37 19.83 -3.54
N TYR A 196 23.24 20.18 -4.16
CA TYR A 196 22.52 19.30 -5.07
C TYR A 196 22.61 19.72 -6.55
N GLN A 197 23.29 20.82 -6.87
CA GLN A 197 23.41 21.31 -8.25
C GLN A 197 24.41 20.48 -9.07
N GLY A 198 24.13 20.34 -10.37
CA GLY A 198 24.97 19.57 -11.29
C GLY A 198 24.89 18.05 -11.13
N ARG A 199 23.98 17.57 -10.27
CA ARG A 199 23.64 16.16 -10.07
C ARG A 199 22.33 15.85 -10.78
N GLN A 200 22.09 14.59 -11.14
CA GLN A 200 20.76 14.16 -11.54
C GLN A 200 19.82 14.28 -10.34
N ARG A 201 18.73 15.01 -10.50
CA ARG A 201 17.73 15.27 -9.45
C ARG A 201 16.45 14.50 -9.77
N ILE A 202 15.92 13.81 -8.77
CA ILE A 202 14.70 13.02 -8.86
C ILE A 202 13.81 13.39 -7.68
N GLY A 203 12.55 13.70 -7.92
CA GLY A 203 11.52 13.73 -6.87
C GLY A 203 10.72 12.42 -6.92
N SER A 204 10.56 11.74 -5.80
CA SER A 204 9.78 10.50 -5.71
C SER A 204 8.82 10.57 -4.53
N PHE A 205 7.56 10.90 -4.78
CA PHE A 205 6.57 11.21 -3.74
C PHE A 205 5.37 10.28 -3.77
N SER A 206 4.86 9.88 -2.62
CA SER A 206 3.56 9.19 -2.53
C SER A 206 2.47 10.14 -3.01
N ALA A 207 1.57 9.69 -3.89
CA ALA A 207 0.44 10.48 -4.37
C ALA A 207 -0.67 10.63 -3.31
N ALA A 208 -0.72 9.72 -2.34
CA ALA A 208 -1.41 9.89 -1.08
C ALA A 208 -0.75 9.06 0.03
N SER A 209 -0.84 9.52 1.27
CA SER A 209 -0.37 8.74 2.42
C SER A 209 -1.17 7.45 2.58
N ASN A 210 -0.50 6.30 2.68
CA ASN A 210 -1.15 5.02 3.01
C ASN A 210 -1.54 4.91 4.49
N VAL A 211 -1.19 5.91 5.31
CA VAL A 211 -1.52 6.00 6.73
C VAL A 211 -2.74 6.88 6.93
N THR A 212 -2.65 8.15 6.57
CA THR A 212 -3.69 9.14 6.86
C THR A 212 -4.64 9.38 5.69
N GLY A 213 -4.30 8.91 4.49
CA GLY A 213 -5.05 9.21 3.28
C GLY A 213 -4.79 10.60 2.71
N MET A 214 -3.93 11.42 3.32
CA MET A 214 -3.59 12.77 2.85
C MET A 214 -3.16 12.74 1.39
N ARG A 215 -3.84 13.53 0.54
CA ARG A 215 -3.55 13.66 -0.89
C ARG A 215 -2.37 14.59 -1.12
N THR A 216 -1.52 14.23 -2.06
CA THR A 216 -0.37 15.03 -2.48
C THR A 216 -0.75 15.91 -3.68
N PRO A 217 -0.36 17.20 -3.72
CA PRO A 217 -0.57 18.05 -4.90
C PRO A 217 0.43 17.70 -6.01
N VAL A 218 0.24 16.53 -6.64
CA VAL A 218 1.22 15.91 -7.56
C VAL A 218 1.62 16.83 -8.72
N HIS A 219 0.70 17.59 -9.30
CA HIS A 219 1.00 18.48 -10.43
C HIS A 219 1.77 19.74 -10.00
N GLU A 220 1.52 20.25 -8.80
CA GLU A 220 2.27 21.39 -8.27
C GLU A 220 3.72 20.97 -7.96
N ILE A 221 3.90 19.77 -7.40
CA ILE A 221 5.24 19.18 -7.19
C ILE A 221 5.94 18.94 -8.53
N ALA A 222 5.24 18.40 -9.54
CA ALA A 222 5.81 18.19 -10.86
C ALA A 222 6.27 19.50 -11.52
N CYS A 223 5.43 20.54 -11.52
CA CYS A 223 5.80 21.87 -11.99
C CYS A 223 7.06 22.40 -11.28
N LEU A 224 7.12 22.24 -9.96
CA LEU A 224 8.25 22.69 -9.16
C LEU A 224 9.53 21.91 -9.50
N LEU A 225 9.46 20.58 -9.60
CA LEU A 225 10.61 19.75 -9.97
C LEU A 225 11.14 20.09 -11.37
N HIS A 226 10.24 20.21 -12.36
CA HIS A 226 10.62 20.52 -13.74
C HIS A 226 11.22 21.91 -13.92
N ARG A 227 10.80 22.91 -13.12
CA ARG A 227 11.45 24.23 -13.08
C ARG A 227 12.95 24.14 -12.75
N PHE A 228 13.37 23.08 -12.08
CA PHE A 228 14.76 22.81 -11.71
C PHE A 228 15.34 21.59 -12.43
N ASP A 229 14.79 21.19 -13.59
CA ASP A 229 15.29 20.06 -14.40
C ASP A 229 15.41 18.74 -13.59
N ALA A 230 14.46 18.53 -12.66
CA ALA A 230 14.37 17.32 -11.86
C ALA A 230 13.25 16.41 -12.37
N ILE A 231 13.46 15.09 -12.29
CA ILE A 231 12.51 14.06 -12.72
C ILE A 231 11.35 13.95 -11.71
N ALA A 232 10.10 13.93 -12.17
CA ALA A 232 8.91 13.85 -11.34
C ALA A 232 8.28 12.44 -11.29
N CYS A 233 8.51 11.71 -10.19
CA CYS A 233 8.00 10.37 -9.96
C CYS A 233 6.98 10.34 -8.81
N PHE A 234 5.93 9.52 -8.96
CA PHE A 234 4.89 9.39 -7.93
C PHE A 234 4.48 7.94 -7.63
N ASP A 235 4.44 7.58 -6.35
CA ASP A 235 3.87 6.31 -5.87
C ASP A 235 2.36 6.43 -5.69
N TYR A 236 1.61 5.81 -6.60
CA TYR A 236 0.15 5.76 -6.57
C TYR A 236 -0.37 4.46 -5.91
N ALA A 237 0.46 3.65 -5.26
CA ALA A 237 0.02 2.39 -4.66
C ALA A 237 -1.19 2.57 -3.73
N ALA A 238 -1.24 3.61 -2.90
CA ALA A 238 -2.35 3.83 -1.98
C ALA A 238 -3.60 4.43 -2.63
N SER A 239 -3.45 5.23 -3.69
CA SER A 239 -4.52 6.09 -4.22
C SER A 239 -5.03 5.70 -5.60
N ALA A 240 -4.26 4.95 -6.41
CA ALA A 240 -4.62 4.61 -7.79
C ALA A 240 -6.03 4.04 -7.98
N PRO A 241 -6.59 3.20 -7.06
CA PRO A 241 -7.95 2.70 -7.20
C PRO A 241 -9.03 3.80 -7.11
N TYR A 242 -8.70 4.96 -6.53
CA TYR A 242 -9.67 5.93 -6.03
C TYR A 242 -9.59 7.29 -6.73
N VAL A 243 -8.39 7.72 -7.15
CA VAL A 243 -8.16 9.07 -7.71
C VAL A 243 -7.91 9.07 -9.21
N GLU A 244 -8.07 10.22 -9.85
CA GLU A 244 -7.60 10.44 -11.23
C GLU A 244 -6.07 10.40 -11.26
N ILE A 245 -5.51 9.76 -12.29
CA ILE A 245 -4.07 9.78 -12.58
C ILE A 245 -3.93 10.46 -13.94
N ASP A 246 -3.42 11.69 -13.95
CA ASP A 246 -3.30 12.50 -15.17
C ASP A 246 -1.82 12.74 -15.48
N MET A 247 -1.11 11.78 -16.10
CA MET A 247 0.32 11.95 -16.34
C MET A 247 0.66 13.06 -17.34
N ASN A 248 -0.28 13.46 -18.19
CA ASN A 248 -0.06 14.41 -19.26
C ASN A 248 -1.21 15.44 -19.30
N PRO A 249 -1.33 16.29 -18.26
CA PRO A 249 -2.39 17.28 -18.17
C PRO A 249 -2.31 18.26 -19.34
N PRO A 250 -3.44 18.83 -19.79
CA PRO A 250 -3.43 19.83 -20.85
C PRO A 250 -2.55 21.04 -20.50
N GLU A 251 -1.85 21.55 -21.52
CA GLU A 251 -1.05 22.77 -21.40
C GLU A 251 -1.89 23.94 -20.87
N GLY A 252 -1.34 24.72 -19.94
CA GLY A 252 -2.02 25.86 -19.32
C GLY A 252 -3.00 25.53 -18.20
N LYS A 253 -3.24 24.24 -17.87
CA LYS A 253 -4.02 23.83 -16.69
C LYS A 253 -3.29 24.15 -15.37
N HIS A 254 -1.96 24.12 -15.39
CA HIS A 254 -1.07 24.37 -14.25
C HIS A 254 0.02 25.39 -14.63
N ASP A 255 0.66 25.99 -13.63
CA ASP A 255 1.74 26.97 -13.81
C ASP A 255 3.08 26.27 -14.10
N GLY A 256 3.27 25.86 -15.37
CA GLY A 256 4.48 25.19 -15.86
C GLY A 256 4.23 23.77 -16.39
N ASP A 257 5.30 22.99 -16.55
CA ASP A 257 5.20 21.57 -16.97
C ASP A 257 4.72 20.72 -15.80
N ALA A 258 3.42 20.39 -15.77
CA ALA A 258 2.80 19.54 -14.76
C ALA A 258 2.78 18.04 -15.13
N SER A 259 3.46 17.65 -16.22
CA SER A 259 3.53 16.25 -16.61
C SER A 259 4.22 15.40 -15.56
N ILE A 260 3.91 14.11 -15.54
CA ILE A 260 4.52 13.16 -14.61
C ILE A 260 5.47 12.26 -15.40
N ASP A 261 6.72 12.18 -14.97
CA ASP A 261 7.73 11.36 -15.65
C ASP A 261 7.57 9.88 -15.33
N ALA A 262 7.14 9.51 -14.13
CA ALA A 262 6.87 8.11 -13.79
C ALA A 262 5.79 7.95 -12.71
N VAL A 263 4.99 6.90 -12.83
CA VAL A 263 4.05 6.46 -11.79
C VAL A 263 4.26 4.99 -11.44
N PHE A 264 4.23 4.69 -10.14
CA PHE A 264 4.31 3.34 -9.59
C PHE A 264 2.94 2.90 -9.11
N ILE A 265 2.48 1.73 -9.56
CA ILE A 265 1.12 1.29 -9.29
C ILE A 265 1.11 -0.14 -8.78
N SER A 266 0.25 -0.39 -7.80
CA SER A 266 -0.08 -1.72 -7.28
C SER A 266 -1.51 -2.14 -7.67
N PRO A 267 -1.73 -2.70 -8.87
CA PRO A 267 -3.06 -3.14 -9.31
C PRO A 267 -3.76 -4.13 -8.36
N HIS A 268 -3.04 -4.91 -7.55
CA HIS A 268 -3.66 -5.77 -6.53
C HIS A 268 -4.52 -5.01 -5.50
N LYS A 269 -4.31 -3.69 -5.34
CA LYS A 269 -5.12 -2.82 -4.47
C LYS A 269 -6.42 -2.33 -5.10
N PHE A 270 -6.61 -2.55 -6.41
CA PHE A 270 -7.86 -2.23 -7.08
C PHE A 270 -8.90 -3.31 -6.79
N LEU A 271 -10.19 -2.94 -6.82
CA LEU A 271 -11.28 -3.90 -6.88
C LEU A 271 -11.15 -4.76 -8.16
N GLY A 272 -11.22 -6.08 -8.02
CA GLY A 272 -10.94 -7.05 -9.09
C GLY A 272 -9.45 -7.27 -9.39
N GLY A 273 -8.56 -6.55 -8.70
CA GLY A 273 -7.12 -6.56 -8.95
C GLY A 273 -6.25 -7.63 -8.29
N PRO A 274 -6.62 -8.32 -7.18
CA PRO A 274 -5.68 -9.24 -6.51
C PRO A 274 -5.10 -10.31 -7.45
N GLY A 275 -3.78 -10.47 -7.45
CA GLY A 275 -3.06 -11.33 -8.41
C GLY A 275 -2.65 -10.65 -9.71
N ALA A 276 -2.97 -9.37 -9.91
CA ALA A 276 -2.48 -8.56 -11.02
C ALA A 276 -1.01 -8.13 -10.83
N SER A 277 -0.37 -7.79 -11.95
CA SER A 277 1.04 -7.38 -12.01
C SER A 277 1.22 -5.96 -11.46
N GLY A 278 2.34 -5.68 -10.82
CA GLY A 278 2.82 -4.31 -10.61
C GLY A 278 3.03 -3.59 -11.93
N VAL A 279 2.83 -2.27 -11.95
CA VAL A 279 2.91 -1.47 -13.18
C VAL A 279 3.78 -0.23 -12.96
N LEU A 280 4.75 -0.06 -13.85
CA LEU A 280 5.46 1.20 -14.08
C LEU A 280 4.93 1.80 -15.38
N VAL A 281 4.44 3.04 -15.33
CA VAL A 281 4.25 3.87 -16.53
C VAL A 281 5.19 5.06 -16.44
N PHE A 282 5.94 5.32 -17.50
CA PHE A 282 6.93 6.40 -17.51
C PHE A 282 6.99 7.11 -18.86
N ASN A 283 7.42 8.37 -18.85
CA ASN A 283 7.64 9.15 -20.06
C ASN A 283 8.98 8.75 -20.70
N GLN A 284 9.00 8.50 -22.01
CA GLN A 284 10.23 8.08 -22.69
C GLN A 284 11.38 9.09 -22.59
N ARG A 285 11.14 10.35 -22.19
CA ARG A 285 12.18 11.38 -21.99
C ARG A 285 13.25 10.98 -20.97
N ILE A 286 12.90 10.14 -19.99
CA ILE A 286 13.84 9.67 -18.96
C ILE A 286 14.59 8.37 -19.35
N TYR A 287 14.37 7.85 -20.57
CA TYR A 287 14.92 6.56 -21.00
C TYR A 287 16.17 6.70 -21.88
N ARG A 288 17.24 5.99 -21.53
CA ARG A 288 18.52 5.99 -22.25
C ARG A 288 18.58 4.86 -23.29
N ARG A 289 18.19 5.18 -24.52
CA ARG A 289 18.19 4.21 -25.65
C ARG A 289 19.58 3.72 -26.04
N ASP A 290 20.62 4.50 -25.74
CA ASP A 290 22.02 4.22 -26.04
C ASP A 290 22.65 3.13 -25.14
N LEU A 291 22.01 2.80 -24.01
CA LEU A 291 22.44 1.74 -23.10
C LEU A 291 21.69 0.43 -23.38
N PRO A 292 22.20 -0.74 -22.99
CA PRO A 292 21.43 -1.99 -22.89
C PRO A 292 20.17 -1.83 -22.03
N PRO A 293 19.11 -2.65 -22.23
CA PRO A 293 17.96 -2.61 -21.34
C PRO A 293 18.34 -3.04 -19.92
N SER A 294 17.51 -2.65 -18.95
CA SER A 294 17.73 -2.92 -17.53
C SER A 294 17.97 -4.41 -17.24
N VAL A 295 17.31 -5.28 -18.01
CA VAL A 295 17.54 -6.73 -18.00
C VAL A 295 17.72 -7.21 -19.44
N SER A 296 18.91 -7.69 -19.77
CA SER A 296 19.23 -8.24 -21.10
C SER A 296 19.02 -9.76 -21.10
N ALA A 297 17.94 -10.22 -21.73
CA ALA A 297 17.62 -11.65 -21.82
C ALA A 297 16.80 -11.99 -23.08
N GLY A 298 16.31 -13.24 -23.19
CA GLY A 298 15.34 -13.62 -24.22
C GLY A 298 14.13 -12.68 -24.23
N GLY A 299 13.64 -12.36 -25.42
CA GLY A 299 12.54 -11.40 -25.60
C GLY A 299 12.95 -9.93 -25.67
N THR A 300 14.24 -9.58 -25.43
CA THR A 300 14.74 -8.19 -25.48
C THR A 300 15.64 -7.89 -26.69
N VAL A 301 15.94 -8.91 -27.49
CA VAL A 301 16.95 -8.91 -28.57
C VAL A 301 16.30 -9.18 -29.92
N ASP A 302 16.76 -8.47 -30.95
CA ASP A 302 16.42 -8.74 -32.35
C ASP A 302 17.33 -9.83 -32.93
N TYR A 303 18.61 -9.81 -32.57
CA TYR A 303 19.61 -10.77 -33.03
C TYR A 303 20.68 -11.04 -31.98
N VAL A 304 21.12 -12.30 -31.87
CA VAL A 304 22.21 -12.72 -30.98
C VAL A 304 23.19 -13.58 -31.77
N GLY A 305 24.45 -13.12 -31.82
CA GLY A 305 25.57 -13.86 -32.40
C GLY A 305 26.56 -14.34 -31.33
N PRO A 306 27.63 -15.04 -31.73
CA PRO A 306 28.60 -15.60 -30.78
C PRO A 306 29.34 -14.57 -29.91
N SER A 307 29.44 -13.32 -30.36
CA SER A 307 30.24 -12.27 -29.71
C SER A 307 29.47 -10.98 -29.44
N GLY A 308 28.17 -10.93 -29.68
CA GLY A 308 27.38 -9.70 -29.55
C GLY A 308 25.89 -9.90 -29.84
N GLN A 309 25.13 -8.84 -29.62
CA GLN A 309 23.68 -8.84 -29.73
C GLN A 309 23.16 -7.45 -30.10
N ASP A 310 22.04 -7.44 -30.82
CA ASP A 310 21.27 -6.25 -31.15
C ASP A 310 19.97 -6.25 -30.34
N PHE A 311 19.69 -5.15 -29.63
CA PHE A 311 18.50 -5.03 -28.80
C PHE A 311 17.32 -4.43 -29.57
N ILE A 312 16.11 -4.85 -29.21
CA ILE A 312 14.85 -4.35 -29.77
C ILE A 312 14.74 -2.84 -29.56
N THR A 313 14.34 -2.10 -30.59
CA THR A 313 14.25 -0.63 -30.54
C THR A 313 13.00 -0.11 -29.82
N ARG A 314 11.93 -0.90 -29.75
CA ARG A 314 10.69 -0.55 -29.04
C ARG A 314 10.88 -0.74 -27.53
N ILE A 315 10.88 0.37 -26.79
CA ILE A 315 11.17 0.43 -25.34
C ILE A 315 10.37 -0.61 -24.53
N GLU A 316 9.06 -0.72 -24.79
CA GLU A 316 8.18 -1.60 -24.02
C GLU A 316 8.51 -3.09 -24.23
N GLU A 317 8.93 -3.50 -25.43
CA GLU A 317 9.42 -4.87 -25.65
C GLU A 317 10.79 -5.06 -25.02
N ARG A 318 11.65 -4.07 -25.19
CA ARG A 318 13.04 -4.09 -24.73
C ARG A 318 13.16 -4.26 -23.21
N GLU A 319 12.19 -3.78 -22.44
CA GLU A 319 12.13 -3.90 -20.98
C GLU A 319 11.31 -5.10 -20.48
N LYS A 320 10.78 -5.94 -21.37
CA LYS A 320 10.04 -7.18 -21.05
C LYS A 320 10.91 -8.41 -21.27
N ALA A 321 11.91 -8.57 -20.40
CA ALA A 321 12.78 -9.74 -20.41
C ALA A 321 12.04 -11.02 -19.98
N GLY A 322 12.18 -12.08 -20.78
CA GLY A 322 11.55 -13.37 -20.55
C GLY A 322 10.03 -13.37 -20.78
N THR A 323 9.36 -14.43 -20.33
CA THR A 323 7.90 -14.53 -20.41
C THR A 323 7.25 -13.54 -19.44
N PRO A 324 6.44 -12.58 -19.91
CA PRO A 324 5.74 -11.65 -19.03
C PRO A 324 4.64 -12.36 -18.25
N GLY A 325 4.18 -11.75 -17.16
CA GLY A 325 3.02 -12.21 -16.40
C GLY A 325 1.71 -12.01 -17.17
N VAL A 326 1.44 -12.80 -18.21
CA VAL A 326 0.31 -12.63 -19.14
C VAL A 326 -1.02 -12.42 -18.40
N LEU A 327 -1.45 -13.40 -17.59
CA LEU A 327 -2.70 -13.30 -16.84
C LEU A 327 -2.68 -12.16 -15.81
N GLN A 328 -1.52 -11.86 -15.23
CA GLN A 328 -1.35 -10.76 -14.29
C GLN A 328 -1.56 -9.40 -14.96
N THR A 329 -1.07 -9.23 -16.19
CA THR A 329 -1.26 -8.01 -17.00
C THR A 329 -2.70 -7.88 -17.48
N LEU A 330 -3.33 -8.97 -17.93
CA LEU A 330 -4.75 -8.96 -18.29
C LEU A 330 -5.62 -8.54 -17.10
N LYS A 331 -5.34 -9.08 -15.92
CA LYS A 331 -6.06 -8.73 -14.68
C LYS A 331 -5.84 -7.26 -14.29
N ALA A 332 -4.62 -6.73 -14.45
CA ALA A 332 -4.36 -5.31 -14.25
C ALA A 332 -5.21 -4.45 -15.20
N GLY A 333 -5.22 -4.75 -16.50
CA GLY A 333 -6.03 -4.03 -17.48
C GLY A 333 -7.53 -4.03 -17.15
N MET A 334 -8.07 -5.17 -16.70
CA MET A 334 -9.47 -5.27 -16.27
C MET A 334 -9.78 -4.42 -15.03
N ALA A 335 -8.87 -4.35 -14.06
CA ALA A 335 -9.05 -3.54 -12.86
C ALA A 335 -9.09 -2.03 -13.17
N PHE A 336 -8.27 -1.57 -14.12
CA PHE A 336 -8.31 -0.19 -14.61
C PHE A 336 -9.58 0.11 -15.41
N GLU A 337 -9.95 -0.76 -16.36
CA GLU A 337 -11.20 -0.60 -17.13
C GLU A 337 -12.43 -0.59 -16.21
N LEU A 338 -12.42 -1.37 -15.12
CA LEU A 338 -13.47 -1.34 -14.12
C LEU A 338 -13.55 0.04 -13.44
N LYS A 339 -12.43 0.54 -12.91
CA LYS A 339 -12.36 1.87 -12.27
C LYS A 339 -12.85 2.96 -13.23
N ASP A 340 -12.41 2.96 -14.47
CA ASP A 340 -12.79 3.94 -15.49
C ASP A 340 -14.29 3.89 -15.83
N ARG A 341 -14.89 2.70 -15.79
CA ARG A 341 -16.33 2.51 -16.00
C ARG A 341 -17.15 2.98 -14.81
N ILE A 342 -16.72 2.71 -13.57
CA ILE A 342 -17.34 3.27 -12.38
C ILE A 342 -17.29 4.81 -12.46
N GLY A 343 -16.10 5.33 -12.75
CA GLY A 343 -15.79 6.74 -12.88
C GLY A 343 -15.27 7.34 -11.57
N VAL A 344 -14.08 7.95 -11.62
CA VAL A 344 -13.43 8.60 -10.48
C VAL A 344 -14.35 9.59 -9.75
N PRO A 345 -15.14 10.46 -10.41
CA PRO A 345 -16.02 11.39 -9.68
C PRO A 345 -17.08 10.70 -8.82
N ALA A 346 -17.56 9.51 -9.20
CA ALA A 346 -18.51 8.75 -8.41
C ALA A 346 -17.82 8.08 -7.19
N ILE A 347 -16.58 7.60 -7.39
CA ILE A 347 -15.75 7.05 -6.31
C ILE A 347 -15.43 8.15 -5.29
N GLU A 348 -14.89 9.29 -5.73
CA GLU A 348 -14.52 10.39 -4.85
C GLU A 348 -15.73 10.93 -4.07
N ALA A 349 -16.88 11.12 -4.73
CA ALA A 349 -18.09 11.59 -4.06
C ALA A 349 -18.55 10.62 -2.95
N ARG A 350 -18.51 9.31 -3.22
CA ARG A 350 -18.88 8.29 -2.24
C ARG A 350 -17.88 8.24 -1.08
N GLU A 351 -16.59 8.20 -1.37
CA GLU A 351 -15.54 8.17 -0.34
C GLU A 351 -15.56 9.42 0.54
N HIS A 352 -15.78 10.58 -0.05
CA HIS A 352 -15.93 11.84 0.68
C HIS A 352 -17.14 11.81 1.63
N GLU A 353 -18.30 11.34 1.17
CA GLU A 353 -19.49 11.15 2.01
C GLU A 353 -19.18 10.27 3.24
N LEU A 354 -18.52 9.12 3.02
CA LEU A 354 -18.16 8.18 4.08
C LEU A 354 -17.15 8.76 5.07
N LEU A 355 -16.14 9.48 4.59
CA LEU A 355 -15.16 10.17 5.43
C LEU A 355 -15.82 11.24 6.28
N LYS A 356 -16.66 12.09 5.67
CA LYS A 356 -17.37 13.17 6.35
C LYS A 356 -18.22 12.61 7.49
N ARG A 357 -19.03 11.58 7.21
CA ARG A 357 -19.85 10.91 8.23
C ARG A 357 -19.00 10.34 9.38
N THR A 358 -17.88 9.70 9.06
CA THR A 358 -16.97 9.11 10.06
C THR A 358 -16.34 10.19 10.95
N PHE A 359 -15.78 11.24 10.35
CA PHE A 359 -15.13 12.32 11.11
C PHE A 359 -16.12 13.17 11.89
N GLU A 360 -17.35 13.38 11.41
CA GLU A 360 -18.41 14.01 12.18
C GLU A 360 -18.83 13.16 13.39
N ARG A 361 -18.94 11.83 13.23
CA ARG A 361 -19.28 10.90 14.32
C ARG A 361 -18.22 10.87 15.42
N TRP A 362 -16.94 10.91 15.06
CA TRP A 362 -15.84 10.76 16.02
C TRP A 362 -15.27 12.08 16.55
N ARG A 363 -15.68 13.24 16.01
CA ARG A 363 -15.13 14.55 16.35
C ARG A 363 -15.04 14.83 17.85
N ASP A 364 -16.09 14.48 18.59
CA ASP A 364 -16.23 14.76 20.02
C ASP A 364 -16.00 13.52 20.89
N ASN A 365 -15.58 12.39 20.31
CA ASN A 365 -15.32 11.16 21.05
C ASN A 365 -13.88 11.15 21.60
N LEU A 366 -13.72 11.44 22.88
CA LEU A 366 -12.42 11.50 23.56
C LEU A 366 -11.67 10.15 23.61
N ASN A 367 -12.37 9.03 23.39
CA ASN A 367 -11.75 7.71 23.36
C ASN A 367 -11.19 7.35 21.98
N ILE A 368 -11.45 8.16 20.94
CA ILE A 368 -10.99 7.92 19.57
C ILE A 368 -10.05 9.04 19.15
N GLU A 369 -8.80 8.70 18.88
CA GLU A 369 -7.80 9.62 18.36
C GLU A 369 -7.56 9.33 16.88
N ILE A 370 -7.97 10.24 16.00
CA ILE A 370 -7.71 10.16 14.56
C ILE A 370 -6.29 10.68 14.28
N LEU A 371 -5.52 9.93 13.49
CA LEU A 371 -4.18 10.36 13.09
C LEU A 371 -4.20 11.29 11.87
N GLY A 372 -3.39 12.35 11.93
CA GLY A 372 -3.24 13.40 10.91
C GLY A 372 -4.43 14.38 10.84
N ASN A 373 -4.41 15.28 9.85
CA ASN A 373 -5.46 16.29 9.61
C ASN A 373 -6.85 15.69 9.26
N PRO A 374 -7.90 15.76 10.10
CA PRO A 374 -9.18 15.07 9.89
C PRO A 374 -10.13 15.81 8.92
N ASP A 375 -9.61 16.52 7.94
CA ASP A 375 -10.38 17.16 6.88
C ASP A 375 -10.73 16.15 5.76
N PRO A 376 -12.02 15.82 5.54
CA PRO A 376 -12.43 14.87 4.51
C PRO A 376 -12.17 15.36 3.07
N GLU A 377 -11.95 16.66 2.84
CA GLU A 377 -11.62 17.19 1.50
C GLU A 377 -10.18 16.90 1.09
N ARG A 378 -9.31 16.64 2.06
CA ARG A 378 -7.86 16.48 1.83
C ARG A 378 -7.42 15.02 1.72
N ARG A 379 -8.35 14.08 1.87
CA ARG A 379 -8.03 12.66 2.04
C ARG A 379 -8.77 11.76 1.06
N ILE A 380 -8.11 10.65 0.69
CA ILE A 380 -8.82 9.43 0.26
C ILE A 380 -9.35 8.69 1.49
N ALA A 381 -10.28 7.74 1.33
CA ALA A 381 -11.03 7.11 2.42
C ALA A 381 -10.22 6.12 3.32
N ILE A 382 -9.10 6.59 3.86
CA ILE A 382 -8.23 5.91 4.81
C ILE A 382 -8.38 6.59 6.17
N VAL A 383 -8.67 5.79 7.19
CA VAL A 383 -8.76 6.29 8.56
C VAL A 383 -7.86 5.46 9.46
N SER A 384 -6.79 6.09 9.92
CA SER A 384 -5.92 5.58 10.97
C SER A 384 -6.29 6.21 12.31
N PHE A 385 -6.45 5.38 13.34
CA PHE A 385 -6.88 5.83 14.65
C PHE A 385 -6.30 4.97 15.78
N ASN A 386 -6.25 5.56 16.97
CA ASN A 386 -5.97 4.90 18.23
C ASN A 386 -7.19 4.97 19.14
N LEU A 387 -7.36 3.96 19.99
CA LEU A 387 -8.43 3.92 20.99
C LEU A 387 -7.84 4.05 22.39
N ARG A 388 -8.49 4.84 23.25
CA ARG A 388 -8.16 4.95 24.67
C ARG A 388 -9.19 4.21 25.51
N ASP A 389 -8.71 3.58 26.59
CA ASP A 389 -9.59 3.07 27.63
C ASP A 389 -10.15 4.23 28.50
N PRO A 390 -11.16 3.98 29.35
CA PRO A 390 -11.71 5.01 30.24
C PRO A 390 -10.72 5.63 31.24
N ARG A 391 -9.53 5.04 31.41
CA ARG A 391 -8.44 5.57 32.26
C ARG A 391 -7.50 6.48 31.46
N GLY A 392 -7.70 6.63 30.15
CA GLY A 392 -6.91 7.46 29.25
C GLY A 392 -5.68 6.78 28.64
N LYS A 393 -5.41 5.50 28.97
CA LYS A 393 -4.32 4.71 28.35
C LYS A 393 -4.78 4.14 27.02
N TYR A 394 -3.86 3.96 26.07
CA TYR A 394 -4.22 3.37 24.79
C TYR A 394 -4.53 1.88 24.91
N LEU A 395 -5.45 1.40 24.09
CA LEU A 395 -5.56 -0.01 23.76
C LEU A 395 -4.49 -0.37 22.73
N HIS A 396 -3.82 -1.51 22.90
CA HIS A 396 -2.82 -1.97 21.95
C HIS A 396 -3.47 -2.15 20.55
N PRO A 397 -2.92 -1.57 19.47
CA PRO A 397 -3.62 -1.55 18.18
C PRO A 397 -3.89 -2.95 17.61
N LYS A 398 -2.96 -3.91 17.79
CA LYS A 398 -3.22 -5.31 17.42
C LYS A 398 -4.34 -5.95 18.24
N PHE A 399 -4.52 -5.58 19.50
CA PHE A 399 -5.65 -6.05 20.30
C PHE A 399 -6.97 -5.53 19.74
N VAL A 400 -7.04 -4.24 19.40
CA VAL A 400 -8.22 -3.64 18.80
C VAL A 400 -8.59 -4.34 17.49
N THR A 401 -7.62 -4.57 16.58
CA THR A 401 -7.88 -5.31 15.34
C THR A 401 -8.33 -6.76 15.60
N THR A 402 -7.70 -7.47 16.53
CA THR A 402 -8.13 -8.83 16.92
C THR A 402 -9.55 -8.81 17.47
N LEU A 403 -9.88 -7.88 18.37
CA LEU A 403 -11.20 -7.80 18.99
C LEU A 403 -12.29 -7.43 17.97
N LEU A 404 -12.01 -6.52 17.04
CA LEU A 404 -12.91 -6.19 15.93
C LEU A 404 -13.18 -7.40 15.03
N ASN A 405 -12.16 -8.21 14.76
CA ASN A 405 -12.34 -9.48 14.05
C ASN A 405 -13.21 -10.45 14.86
N ASP A 406 -12.86 -10.69 16.11
CA ASP A 406 -13.45 -11.77 16.90
C ASP A 406 -14.91 -11.47 17.28
N LEU A 407 -15.22 -10.24 17.70
CA LEU A 407 -16.57 -9.87 18.09
C LEU A 407 -17.47 -9.57 16.89
N PHE A 408 -16.92 -9.02 15.82
CA PHE A 408 -17.73 -8.38 14.77
C PHE A 408 -17.42 -8.85 13.35
N GLY A 409 -16.38 -9.64 13.14
CA GLY A 409 -15.92 -10.06 11.81
C GLY A 409 -15.32 -8.92 10.98
N VAL A 410 -15.01 -7.78 11.58
CA VAL A 410 -14.48 -6.60 10.89
C VAL A 410 -12.98 -6.77 10.67
N GLN A 411 -12.57 -6.87 9.39
CA GLN A 411 -11.18 -7.05 9.00
C GLN A 411 -10.51 -5.68 8.87
N SER A 412 -9.67 -5.34 9.84
CA SER A 412 -8.86 -4.11 9.86
C SER A 412 -7.37 -4.46 9.91
N ARG A 413 -6.49 -3.46 9.95
CA ARG A 413 -5.05 -3.67 10.06
C ARG A 413 -4.44 -2.86 11.20
N ALA A 414 -3.53 -3.47 11.94
CA ALA A 414 -2.76 -2.80 12.99
C ALA A 414 -1.27 -2.66 12.62
N GLY A 415 -0.61 -1.64 13.18
CA GLY A 415 0.85 -1.43 13.12
C GLY A 415 1.24 -0.09 12.49
N CYS A 416 2.50 0.05 12.08
CA CYS A 416 3.04 1.29 11.51
C CYS A 416 2.85 1.42 9.97
N SER A 417 2.09 0.53 9.35
CA SER A 417 1.75 0.53 7.91
C SER A 417 2.94 0.71 6.96
N CYS A 418 4.13 0.24 7.33
CA CYS A 418 5.36 0.41 6.54
C CYS A 418 5.69 1.89 6.24
N ALA A 419 5.40 2.79 7.19
CA ALA A 419 5.68 4.22 7.12
C ALA A 419 6.28 4.70 8.46
N GLY A 420 7.38 4.05 8.86
CA GLY A 420 8.01 4.23 10.18
C GLY A 420 8.32 5.68 10.54
N PRO A 421 9.08 6.43 9.72
CA PRO A 421 9.41 7.84 9.99
C PRO A 421 8.18 8.72 10.16
N TYR A 422 7.16 8.56 9.30
CA TYR A 422 5.92 9.30 9.43
C TYR A 422 5.14 8.91 10.68
N GLY A 423 5.12 7.62 11.03
CA GLY A 423 4.57 7.12 12.27
C GLY A 423 5.21 7.74 13.50
N HIS A 424 6.53 7.96 13.49
CA HIS A 424 7.21 8.66 14.58
C HIS A 424 6.72 10.11 14.73
N ARG A 425 6.56 10.84 13.61
CA ARG A 425 6.00 12.20 13.63
C ARG A 425 4.57 12.23 14.16
N LEU A 426 3.72 11.32 13.68
CA LEU A 426 2.31 11.23 14.10
C LEU A 426 2.14 10.89 15.58
N LEU A 427 3.07 10.14 16.15
CA LEU A 427 3.02 9.67 17.54
C LEU A 427 3.93 10.47 18.48
N GLY A 428 4.58 11.53 18.00
CA GLY A 428 5.49 12.36 18.81
C GLY A 428 6.74 11.63 19.30
N ILE A 429 7.23 10.65 18.54
CA ILE A 429 8.42 9.86 18.87
C ILE A 429 9.65 10.55 18.30
N ASP A 430 10.49 11.10 19.18
CA ASP A 430 11.78 11.68 18.81
C ASP A 430 12.86 10.61 18.57
N PHE A 431 14.07 11.06 18.22
CA PHE A 431 15.20 10.18 17.92
C PHE A 431 15.57 9.29 19.13
N ASP A 432 15.63 9.87 20.33
CA ASP A 432 16.06 9.16 21.54
C ASP A 432 15.02 8.08 21.92
N HIS A 433 13.73 8.41 21.88
CA HIS A 433 12.65 7.43 22.07
C HIS A 433 12.66 6.33 21.00
N SER A 434 12.92 6.68 19.74
CA SER A 434 13.05 5.72 18.64
C SER A 434 14.19 4.71 18.88
N GLU A 435 15.36 5.17 19.30
CA GLU A 435 16.49 4.27 19.58
C GLU A 435 16.24 3.39 20.79
N ARG A 436 15.55 3.89 21.82
CA ARG A 436 15.10 3.07 22.95
C ARG A 436 14.15 1.94 22.50
N TYR A 437 13.17 2.23 21.63
CA TYR A 437 12.34 1.20 21.01
C TYR A 437 13.20 0.18 20.24
N ARG A 438 14.14 0.65 19.42
CA ARG A 438 15.01 -0.20 18.60
C ARG A 438 15.80 -1.18 19.46
N ASP A 439 16.36 -0.75 20.58
CA ASP A 439 17.16 -1.60 21.47
C ASP A 439 16.32 -2.71 22.10
N TRP A 440 15.12 -2.42 22.58
CA TRP A 440 14.22 -3.43 23.12
C TRP A 440 13.67 -4.39 22.05
N ILE A 441 13.38 -3.88 20.85
CA ILE A 441 12.97 -4.73 19.71
C ILE A 441 14.09 -5.68 19.31
N ARG A 442 15.36 -5.24 19.34
CA ARG A 442 16.54 -6.10 19.09
C ARG A 442 16.72 -7.19 20.15
N LYS A 443 16.33 -6.92 21.39
CA LYS A 443 16.27 -7.92 22.48
C LYS A 443 15.10 -8.90 22.32
N GLY A 444 14.26 -8.73 21.30
CA GLY A 444 13.15 -9.62 20.96
C GLY A 444 11.80 -9.19 21.50
N TYR A 445 11.66 -7.98 22.05
CA TYR A 445 10.40 -7.46 22.61
C TYR A 445 9.64 -6.63 21.56
N SER A 446 9.05 -7.27 20.54
CA SER A 446 8.31 -6.50 19.50
C SER A 446 6.93 -6.02 19.94
N GLY A 447 6.43 -6.45 21.10
CA GLY A 447 5.11 -6.07 21.63
C GLY A 447 4.98 -4.62 22.04
N ILE A 448 6.10 -3.91 22.25
CA ILE A 448 6.08 -2.46 22.52
C ILE A 448 6.07 -1.62 21.25
N LYS A 449 6.06 -2.22 20.05
CA LYS A 449 6.08 -1.45 18.80
C LYS A 449 4.84 -0.56 18.73
N PRO A 450 5.02 0.77 18.65
CA PRO A 450 3.91 1.68 18.52
C PRO A 450 3.25 1.54 17.14
N GLY A 451 2.01 2.00 17.03
CA GLY A 451 1.25 1.94 15.79
C GLY A 451 -0.19 2.36 16.01
N TRP A 452 -1.03 2.05 15.03
CA TRP A 452 -2.45 2.40 15.02
C TRP A 452 -3.29 1.27 14.43
N VAL A 453 -4.60 1.40 14.55
CA VAL A 453 -5.56 0.66 13.72
C VAL A 453 -5.82 1.48 12.46
N ARG A 454 -5.91 0.81 11.32
CA ARG A 454 -6.27 1.41 10.04
C ARG A 454 -7.45 0.67 9.44
N ILE A 455 -8.44 1.44 9.00
CA ILE A 455 -9.54 0.98 8.16
C ILE A 455 -9.58 1.76 6.85
N SER A 456 -10.27 1.19 5.88
CA SER A 456 -10.54 1.79 4.58
C SER A 456 -12.04 1.76 4.27
N LEU A 457 -12.63 2.93 4.05
CA LEU A 457 -14.06 3.05 3.73
C LEU A 457 -14.23 3.01 2.21
N HIS A 458 -14.19 1.80 1.65
CA HIS A 458 -14.15 1.59 0.20
C HIS A 458 -15.50 1.94 -0.44
N TYR A 459 -15.48 2.57 -1.62
CA TYR A 459 -16.69 3.00 -2.36
C TYR A 459 -17.73 1.89 -2.65
N ALA A 460 -17.31 0.62 -2.65
CA ALA A 460 -18.20 -0.52 -2.83
C ALA A 460 -18.97 -0.93 -1.55
N MET A 461 -18.65 -0.34 -0.40
CA MET A 461 -19.39 -0.54 0.84
C MET A 461 -20.70 0.28 0.81
N ASP A 462 -21.79 -0.39 1.16
CA ASP A 462 -23.07 0.30 1.40
C ASP A 462 -23.10 0.94 2.80
N ASP A 463 -24.15 1.73 3.07
CA ASP A 463 -24.28 2.44 4.35
C ASP A 463 -24.46 1.50 5.55
N LEU A 464 -24.89 0.26 5.30
CA LEU A 464 -25.06 -0.75 6.32
C LEU A 464 -23.70 -1.30 6.76
N ASP A 465 -22.84 -1.66 5.81
CA ASP A 465 -21.48 -2.12 6.10
C ASP A 465 -20.70 -1.02 6.85
N VAL A 466 -20.74 0.24 6.38
CA VAL A 466 -20.04 1.35 7.03
C VAL A 466 -20.65 1.66 8.40
N GLY A 467 -21.97 1.69 8.52
CA GLY A 467 -22.64 1.90 9.79
C GLY A 467 -22.21 0.87 10.84
N TYR A 468 -22.21 -0.41 10.46
CA TYR A 468 -21.79 -1.50 11.32
C TYR A 468 -20.32 -1.42 11.74
N ILE A 469 -19.41 -1.07 10.82
CA ILE A 469 -17.99 -0.84 11.15
C ILE A 469 -17.86 0.26 12.21
N LEU A 470 -18.56 1.38 12.04
CA LEU A 470 -18.50 2.50 12.98
C LEU A 470 -19.12 2.14 14.33
N ASP A 471 -20.23 1.40 14.35
CA ASP A 471 -20.86 0.91 15.58
C ASP A 471 -19.92 -0.05 16.35
N ALA A 472 -19.25 -0.96 15.64
CA ALA A 472 -18.26 -1.87 16.23
C ALA A 472 -17.05 -1.11 16.81
N ILE A 473 -16.55 -0.08 16.13
CA ILE A 473 -15.43 0.72 16.63
C ILE A 473 -15.84 1.55 17.85
N ASP A 474 -17.03 2.16 17.84
CA ASP A 474 -17.56 2.88 18.99
C ASP A 474 -17.73 1.96 20.20
N PHE A 475 -18.22 0.73 19.97
CA PHE A 475 -18.30 -0.29 21.02
C PHE A 475 -16.91 -0.61 21.60
N VAL A 476 -15.91 -0.87 20.75
CA VAL A 476 -14.55 -1.17 21.23
C VAL A 476 -13.92 0.03 21.94
N ALA A 477 -14.20 1.25 21.49
CA ALA A 477 -13.76 2.48 22.15
C ALA A 477 -14.39 2.66 23.54
N ALA A 478 -15.61 2.17 23.75
CA ALA A 478 -16.33 2.26 25.03
C ALA A 478 -16.03 1.09 25.98
N HIS A 479 -15.85 -0.11 25.44
CA HIS A 479 -15.89 -1.36 26.22
C HIS A 479 -14.72 -2.31 25.95
N GLY A 480 -13.83 -2.01 25.00
CA GLY A 480 -12.77 -2.91 24.54
C GLY A 480 -11.83 -3.36 25.65
N HIS A 481 -11.53 -2.49 26.63
CA HIS A 481 -10.66 -2.83 27.77
C HIS A 481 -11.18 -4.01 28.59
N ARG A 482 -12.51 -4.16 28.70
CA ARG A 482 -13.15 -5.25 29.46
C ARG A 482 -12.86 -6.63 28.89
N PHE A 483 -12.58 -6.70 27.59
CA PHE A 483 -12.32 -7.97 26.90
C PHE A 483 -10.87 -8.41 27.02
N MET A 484 -9.93 -7.53 27.39
CA MET A 484 -8.49 -7.85 27.43
C MET A 484 -8.16 -9.11 28.26
N PRO A 485 -8.77 -9.35 29.45
CA PRO A 485 -8.52 -10.55 30.23
C PRO A 485 -8.90 -11.87 29.54
N LEU A 486 -9.68 -11.84 28.45
CA LEU A 486 -10.03 -13.03 27.67
C LEU A 486 -8.92 -13.45 26.68
N TYR A 487 -7.91 -12.59 26.49
CA TYR A 487 -6.84 -12.76 25.52
C TYR A 487 -5.50 -13.03 26.19
N ARG A 488 -4.60 -13.67 25.45
CA ARG A 488 -3.18 -13.78 25.76
C ARG A 488 -2.39 -12.81 24.90
N PHE A 489 -1.48 -12.07 25.52
CA PHE A 489 -0.53 -11.18 24.87
C PHE A 489 0.86 -11.78 24.92
N ASP A 490 1.49 -11.86 23.76
CA ASP A 490 2.89 -12.24 23.62
C ASP A 490 3.74 -10.99 23.41
N MET A 491 4.57 -10.66 24.40
CA MET A 491 5.45 -9.50 24.36
C MET A 491 6.55 -9.61 23.28
N ASN A 492 6.92 -10.82 22.86
CA ASN A 492 7.95 -11.02 21.85
C ASN A 492 7.44 -10.68 20.44
N THR A 493 6.19 -11.02 20.14
CA THR A 493 5.58 -10.83 18.82
C THR A 493 4.62 -9.64 18.76
N GLY A 494 4.12 -9.19 19.91
CA GLY A 494 3.00 -8.27 20.07
C GLY A 494 1.64 -8.88 19.71
N SER A 495 1.55 -10.20 19.55
CA SER A 495 0.32 -10.86 19.15
C SER A 495 -0.68 -10.92 20.31
N TRP A 496 -1.96 -10.83 19.95
CA TRP A 496 -3.10 -11.02 20.85
C TRP A 496 -3.93 -12.17 20.31
N VAL A 497 -4.13 -13.21 21.12
CA VAL A 497 -4.89 -14.41 20.75
C VAL A 497 -5.89 -14.72 21.86
N HIS A 498 -7.15 -14.96 21.50
CA HIS A 498 -8.16 -15.31 22.50
C HIS A 498 -7.81 -16.65 23.17
N LYS A 499 -8.07 -16.80 24.47
CA LYS A 499 -7.61 -17.97 25.26
C LYS A 499 -8.16 -19.32 24.82
N VAL A 500 -9.29 -19.33 24.12
CA VAL A 500 -9.90 -20.54 23.56
C VAL A 500 -9.73 -20.67 22.04
N ASP A 501 -9.10 -19.69 21.40
CA ASP A 501 -8.92 -19.73 19.95
C ASP A 501 -7.83 -20.73 19.55
N CYS A 502 -8.05 -21.40 18.44
CA CYS A 502 -7.10 -22.33 17.84
C CYS A 502 -7.24 -22.26 16.32
N PRO A 503 -6.72 -21.19 15.68
CA PRO A 503 -6.82 -21.05 14.25
C PRO A 503 -5.91 -22.08 13.58
N CYS A 504 -6.51 -23.06 12.91
CA CYS A 504 -5.85 -23.92 11.92
C CYS A 504 -6.39 -23.55 10.55
N LEU A 505 -5.49 -23.42 9.58
CA LEU A 505 -5.87 -23.24 8.19
C LEU A 505 -6.21 -24.63 7.61
N ASP A 506 -7.45 -24.80 7.17
CA ASP A 506 -7.89 -26.06 6.57
C ASP A 506 -7.38 -26.18 5.14
N GLY A 507 -6.48 -27.13 4.89
CA GLY A 507 -6.03 -27.54 3.56
C GLY A 507 -5.08 -26.56 2.85
N PHE A 508 -4.28 -27.11 1.94
CA PHE A 508 -3.51 -26.44 0.89
C PHE A 508 -2.75 -27.52 0.10
N SER A 509 -3.47 -28.25 -0.74
CA SER A 509 -2.92 -29.34 -1.53
C SER A 509 -3.64 -29.49 -2.87
N LEU A 510 -3.07 -30.32 -3.75
CA LEU A 510 -3.75 -30.69 -5.00
C LEU A 510 -5.02 -31.50 -4.71
N ASP A 511 -5.02 -32.33 -3.67
CA ASP A 511 -6.19 -33.10 -3.27
C ASP A 511 -7.33 -32.18 -2.82
N ASP A 512 -7.03 -31.19 -1.97
CA ASP A 512 -7.99 -30.15 -1.58
C ASP A 512 -8.55 -29.41 -2.80
N ALA A 513 -7.72 -29.13 -3.80
CA ALA A 513 -8.14 -28.48 -5.04
C ALA A 513 -9.05 -29.37 -5.91
N LEU A 514 -8.86 -30.68 -5.90
CA LEU A 514 -9.70 -31.66 -6.61
C LEU A 514 -11.05 -31.87 -5.91
N GLU A 515 -11.07 -31.79 -4.57
CA GLU A 515 -12.27 -31.94 -3.75
C GLU A 515 -13.08 -30.63 -3.63
N CYS A 516 -12.46 -29.49 -3.94
CA CYS A 516 -13.10 -28.18 -3.88
C CYS A 516 -14.30 -28.09 -4.83
N SER A 517 -15.50 -27.92 -4.27
CA SER A 517 -16.74 -27.68 -5.03
C SER A 517 -16.87 -26.25 -5.56
N GLY A 518 -15.84 -25.42 -5.35
CA GLY A 518 -15.80 -24.01 -5.70
C GLY A 518 -16.56 -23.11 -4.71
N TYR A 519 -16.25 -21.82 -4.75
CA TYR A 519 -17.00 -20.82 -3.99
C TYR A 519 -18.29 -20.44 -4.72
N GLN A 520 -19.44 -20.59 -4.04
CA GLN A 520 -20.70 -20.00 -4.50
C GLN A 520 -20.89 -18.64 -3.84
N ALA A 521 -21.05 -17.60 -4.67
CA ALA A 521 -21.34 -16.26 -4.18
C ALA A 521 -22.67 -16.25 -3.41
N ARG A 522 -22.61 -15.80 -2.16
CA ARG A 522 -23.77 -15.71 -1.26
C ARG A 522 -23.85 -14.30 -0.66
N ALA A 523 -23.90 -13.28 -1.52
CA ALA A 523 -24.15 -11.92 -1.06
C ALA A 523 -25.56 -11.86 -0.44
N LEU A 524 -25.61 -11.54 0.85
CA LEU A 524 -26.84 -11.57 1.63
C LEU A 524 -27.69 -10.33 1.36
N GLY A 525 -29.01 -10.47 1.48
CA GLY A 525 -29.92 -9.33 1.39
C GLY A 525 -29.68 -8.33 2.52
N ALA A 526 -29.97 -7.05 2.29
CA ALA A 526 -29.79 -5.99 3.30
C ALA A 526 -30.54 -6.30 4.62
N GLY A 527 -31.73 -6.91 4.55
CA GLY A 527 -32.49 -7.31 5.73
C GLY A 527 -31.82 -8.42 6.56
N GLU A 528 -31.23 -9.43 5.89
CA GLU A 528 -30.48 -10.50 6.58
C GLU A 528 -29.22 -9.95 7.25
N ARG A 529 -28.46 -9.11 6.53
CA ARG A 529 -27.27 -8.44 7.08
C ARG A 529 -27.62 -7.56 8.28
N THR A 530 -28.69 -6.76 8.17
CA THR A 530 -29.17 -5.90 9.27
C THR A 530 -29.50 -6.73 10.50
N HIS A 531 -30.21 -7.85 10.34
CA HIS A 531 -30.53 -8.74 11.44
C HIS A 531 -29.27 -9.33 12.10
N LEU A 532 -28.33 -9.83 11.30
CA LEU A 532 -27.09 -10.42 11.80
C LEU A 532 -26.19 -9.38 12.50
N TYR A 533 -25.97 -8.21 11.89
CA TYR A 533 -25.20 -7.12 12.49
C TYR A 533 -25.79 -6.65 13.82
N SER A 534 -27.12 -6.49 13.88
CA SER A 534 -27.82 -6.13 15.12
C SER A 534 -27.66 -7.23 16.19
N ALA A 535 -27.70 -8.50 15.80
CA ALA A 535 -27.51 -9.61 16.73
C ALA A 535 -26.06 -9.66 17.27
N TYR A 536 -25.06 -9.41 16.43
CA TYR A 536 -23.65 -9.37 16.86
C TYR A 536 -23.38 -8.22 17.84
N LEU A 537 -23.93 -7.03 17.58
CA LEU A 537 -23.84 -5.89 18.50
C LEU A 537 -24.53 -6.19 19.85
N ALA A 538 -25.76 -6.71 19.82
CA ALA A 538 -26.49 -7.05 21.03
C ALA A 538 -25.81 -8.16 21.86
N GLU A 539 -25.17 -9.12 21.18
CA GLU A 539 -24.33 -10.12 21.85
C GLU A 539 -23.11 -9.47 22.51
N ALA A 540 -22.41 -8.58 21.81
CA ALA A 540 -21.25 -7.89 22.36
C ALA A 540 -21.62 -7.04 23.59
N ASP A 541 -22.75 -6.31 23.56
CA ASP A 541 -23.27 -5.55 24.71
C ASP A 541 -23.56 -6.46 25.90
N ARG A 542 -24.23 -7.59 25.66
CA ARG A 542 -24.51 -8.59 26.70
C ARG A 542 -23.21 -9.11 27.32
N LEU A 543 -22.21 -9.45 26.51
CA LEU A 543 -20.89 -9.90 27.00
C LEU A 543 -20.19 -8.81 27.81
N ALA A 544 -20.13 -7.57 27.31
CA ALA A 544 -19.51 -6.45 28.01
C ALA A 544 -20.17 -6.13 29.36
N SER A 545 -21.48 -6.38 29.50
CA SER A 545 -22.21 -6.21 30.76
C SER A 545 -21.89 -7.28 31.82
N GLN A 546 -21.32 -8.42 31.39
CA GLN A 546 -20.95 -9.55 32.25
C GLN A 546 -19.47 -9.54 32.62
N LEU A 547 -18.66 -8.74 31.92
CA LEU A 547 -17.24 -8.56 32.17
C LEU A 547 -17.01 -7.41 33.15
N ASP A 548 -16.02 -7.58 34.01
CA ASP A 548 -15.61 -6.55 34.95
C ASP A 548 -15.04 -5.33 34.22
N ASP A 549 -15.32 -4.14 34.75
CA ASP A 549 -14.82 -2.89 34.18
C ASP A 549 -13.36 -2.61 34.55
N ALA A 550 -12.90 -3.21 35.66
CA ALA A 550 -11.54 -3.09 36.16
C ALA A 550 -10.86 -4.46 36.14
N PHE A 551 -9.54 -4.43 35.95
CA PHE A 551 -8.66 -5.59 36.06
C PHE A 551 -7.37 -5.18 36.75
N ASP A 552 -6.73 -6.14 37.41
CA ASP A 552 -5.40 -5.92 37.98
C ASP A 552 -4.37 -5.85 36.85
N GLU A 553 -3.63 -4.75 36.77
CA GLU A 553 -2.51 -4.63 35.83
C GLU A 553 -1.41 -5.65 36.18
N ASP A 554 -0.73 -6.16 35.16
CA ASP A 554 0.44 -7.04 35.36
C ASP A 554 1.52 -6.32 36.19
N GLU A 555 2.28 -7.09 36.97
CA GLU A 555 3.35 -6.51 37.79
C GLU A 555 4.40 -5.87 36.89
N PRO A 556 4.82 -4.62 37.18
CA PRO A 556 5.76 -3.91 36.33
C PRO A 556 7.07 -4.70 36.23
N GLY A 557 7.50 -4.94 34.98
CA GLY A 557 8.74 -5.64 34.68
C GLY A 557 9.97 -4.73 34.79
N ASP A 558 10.79 -4.75 33.75
CA ASP A 558 11.92 -3.82 33.63
C ASP A 558 11.41 -2.37 33.49
N ALA A 559 11.96 -1.46 34.29
CA ALA A 559 11.49 -0.07 34.35
C ALA A 559 11.63 0.68 33.01
N GLU A 560 12.66 0.38 32.22
CA GLU A 560 12.84 1.03 30.90
C GLU A 560 11.83 0.51 29.88
N LEU A 561 11.47 -0.77 29.97
CA LEU A 561 10.46 -1.38 29.12
C LEU A 561 9.05 -0.87 29.48
N GLU A 562 8.77 -0.73 30.77
CA GLU A 562 7.50 -0.18 31.27
C GLU A 562 7.31 1.28 30.87
N ASP A 563 8.37 2.10 30.84
CA ASP A 563 8.31 3.48 30.34
C ASP A 563 7.96 3.58 28.85
N LEU A 564 8.33 2.58 28.04
CA LEU A 564 7.98 2.50 26.62
C LEU A 564 6.58 1.89 26.39
N LYS A 565 5.97 1.30 27.42
CA LYS A 565 4.67 0.62 27.30
C LYS A 565 3.53 1.63 27.32
N PHE A 566 2.99 1.93 26.15
CA PHE A 566 1.92 2.91 25.96
C PHE A 566 0.49 2.38 26.26
N PHE A 567 0.35 1.13 26.70
CA PHE A 567 -0.93 0.43 26.87
C PHE A 567 -1.01 -0.33 28.20
N SER A 568 -2.23 -0.59 28.66
CA SER A 568 -2.51 -1.41 29.84
C SER A 568 -2.42 -2.91 29.51
N LEU A 569 -1.91 -3.74 30.43
CA LEU A 569 -1.91 -5.19 30.25
C LEU A 569 -2.49 -5.86 31.51
N PRO A 570 -3.64 -6.56 31.42
CA PRO A 570 -4.16 -7.34 32.54
C PRO A 570 -3.21 -8.46 32.93
N ARG A 571 -3.10 -8.76 34.23
CA ARG A 571 -2.30 -9.87 34.74
C ARG A 571 -2.70 -11.21 34.12
N GLU A 572 -3.99 -11.41 33.84
CA GLU A 572 -4.54 -12.62 33.24
C GLU A 572 -4.15 -12.78 31.77
N SER A 573 -3.69 -11.72 31.11
CA SER A 573 -3.33 -11.72 29.70
C SER A 573 -1.88 -12.11 29.44
N ARG A 574 -1.06 -12.25 30.48
CA ARG A 574 0.36 -12.60 30.33
C ARG A 574 0.53 -14.03 29.81
N CYS A 575 1.29 -14.21 28.73
CA CYS A 575 1.85 -15.51 28.37
C CYS A 575 2.93 -15.89 29.41
N GLY A 576 2.78 -17.05 30.04
CA GLY A 576 3.73 -17.59 31.02
C GLY A 576 5.06 -18.04 30.41
#